data_AF-A0A377R0Q6-F1
#
_entry.id   AF-A0A377R0Q6-F1
#
_cell.length_a   1.000
_cell.length_b   1.000
_cell.length_c   1.000
_cell.angle_alpha   90.00
_cell.angle_beta   90.00
_cell.angle_gamma   90.00
#
_symmetry.space_group_name_H-M   'P 1'
#
loop_
_entity.id
_entity.type
_entity.pdbx_description
1 polymer ?
#
loop_
_entity_poly.entity_id
_entity_poly.type
_entity_poly.pdbx_seq_one_letter_code
_entity_poly.pdbx_strand_id
1 'polypeptide(L)'
;MNFKRIKKKYFIGIGLLFAALCLGGILMGPSETDVYEYWDDLLAKDAKPWFVSEQEYKAKNRAGFCWRDKKFYTPAELKNKAVASFGEKWISEMETFRSRNPPNEINGGTFDSVRQCRYSQFGCRVWFFPGKRTNQEWLDRFKELKKIASPDNFYTFEEKYLFSQGEKQAGSKKELEEYIEKSGKDGFSLVQNTLETKHMLASDCCSVLPKNEAVQKLESKDNIGLDEDLHLLHFYHQSSIPENIDLQDYGVGNFYFHAHEINSFVRRTLADKDYLAGINEWPYDEIYFMNNCGDVLRHPHYVLRRKN
;
A
#
# COMPACT_ATOMS: atom_id res chain seq x y z
N MET A 1 -55.49 14.75 -36.33
CA MET A 1 -54.27 14.85 -35.48
C MET A 1 -53.06 14.42 -36.29
N ASN A 2 -52.09 15.31 -36.48
CA ASN A 2 -51.08 15.23 -37.54
C ASN A 2 -49.82 14.46 -37.07
N PHE A 3 -49.84 13.12 -37.18
CA PHE A 3 -48.80 12.20 -36.69
C PHE A 3 -47.38 12.47 -37.24
N LYS A 4 -47.24 13.13 -38.39
CA LYS A 4 -45.93 13.48 -38.98
C LYS A 4 -45.18 14.56 -38.20
N ARG A 5 -45.88 15.50 -37.57
CA ARG A 5 -45.25 16.62 -36.83
C ARG A 5 -44.71 16.19 -35.47
N ILE A 6 -45.30 15.15 -34.89
CA ILE A 6 -44.91 14.59 -33.59
C ILE A 6 -43.58 13.84 -33.74
N LYS A 7 -43.44 12.94 -34.74
CA LYS A 7 -42.18 12.20 -34.97
C LYS A 7 -40.96 13.10 -35.18
N LYS A 8 -41.10 14.22 -35.91
CA LYS A 8 -39.98 15.13 -36.20
C LYS A 8 -39.43 15.83 -34.93
N LYS A 9 -40.30 16.15 -33.96
CA LYS A 9 -39.88 16.75 -32.68
C LYS A 9 -39.15 15.74 -31.78
N TYR A 10 -39.60 14.49 -31.75
CA TYR A 10 -38.93 13.43 -30.99
C TYR A 10 -37.55 13.08 -31.55
N PHE A 11 -37.39 13.05 -32.89
CA PHE A 11 -36.08 12.81 -33.51
C PHE A 11 -35.09 13.96 -33.29
N ILE A 12 -35.56 15.22 -33.28
CA ILE A 12 -34.70 16.38 -32.95
C ILE A 12 -34.33 16.35 -31.46
N GLY A 13 -35.27 16.00 -30.57
CA GLY A 13 -35.00 15.85 -29.14
C GLY A 13 -33.99 14.75 -28.84
N ILE A 14 -34.12 13.59 -29.46
CA ILE A 14 -33.17 12.46 -29.31
C ILE A 14 -31.80 12.82 -29.91
N GLY A 15 -31.77 13.50 -31.06
CA GLY A 15 -30.52 13.95 -31.68
C GLY A 15 -29.75 14.97 -30.82
N LEU A 16 -30.46 15.89 -30.17
CA LEU A 16 -29.86 16.84 -29.21
C LEU A 16 -29.37 16.15 -27.94
N LEU A 17 -30.08 15.13 -27.46
CA LEU A 17 -29.69 14.36 -26.28
C LEU A 17 -28.44 13.49 -26.56
N PHE A 18 -28.36 12.89 -27.74
CA PHE A 18 -27.14 12.22 -28.22
C PHE A 18 -25.99 13.19 -28.45
N ALA A 19 -26.23 14.37 -29.04
CA ALA A 19 -25.20 15.39 -29.20
C ALA A 19 -24.71 15.92 -27.84
N ALA A 20 -25.58 16.08 -26.84
CA ALA A 20 -25.21 16.45 -25.48
C ALA A 20 -24.45 15.34 -24.74
N LEU A 21 -24.80 14.06 -24.96
CA LEU A 21 -24.05 12.91 -24.43
C LEU A 21 -22.68 12.77 -25.11
N CYS A 22 -22.59 13.00 -26.42
CA CYS A 22 -21.32 13.00 -27.15
C CYS A 22 -20.44 14.20 -26.77
N LEU A 23 -21.01 15.40 -26.60
CA LEU A 23 -20.27 16.58 -26.11
C LEU A 23 -19.88 16.43 -24.63
N GLY A 24 -20.72 15.82 -23.80
CA GLY A 24 -20.39 15.46 -22.41
C GLY A 24 -19.27 14.40 -22.34
N GLY A 25 -19.23 13.46 -23.28
CA GLY A 25 -18.14 12.49 -23.42
C GLY A 25 -16.85 13.05 -24.03
N ILE A 26 -16.93 14.16 -24.78
CA ILE A 26 -15.76 14.85 -25.38
C ILE A 26 -15.16 15.91 -24.44
N LEU A 27 -15.95 16.49 -23.53
CA LEU A 27 -15.47 17.38 -22.46
C LEU A 27 -14.82 16.60 -21.30
N MET A 28 -15.06 15.30 -21.20
CA MET A 28 -14.19 14.40 -20.46
C MET A 28 -13.03 14.02 -21.38
N GLY A 29 -12.07 14.95 -21.53
CA GLY A 29 -10.71 14.55 -21.87
C GLY A 29 -10.26 13.46 -20.87
N PRO A 30 -9.24 12.63 -21.19
CA PRO A 30 -8.66 11.74 -20.19
C PRO A 30 -8.38 12.61 -18.96
N SER A 31 -9.08 12.34 -17.85
CA SER A 31 -8.96 13.17 -16.65
C SER A 31 -7.47 13.28 -16.36
N GLU A 32 -6.95 14.50 -16.22
CA GLU A 32 -5.65 14.69 -15.59
C GLU A 32 -5.64 13.77 -14.37
N THR A 33 -4.73 12.80 -14.36
CA THR A 33 -4.59 11.86 -13.25
C THR A 33 -4.51 12.68 -11.98
N ASP A 34 -5.47 12.51 -11.07
CA ASP A 34 -5.56 13.30 -9.86
C ASP A 34 -4.29 13.10 -9.04
N VAL A 35 -3.45 14.13 -9.02
CA VAL A 35 -2.14 14.15 -8.35
C VAL A 35 -2.30 13.93 -6.83
N TYR A 36 -3.52 14.05 -6.30
CA TYR A 36 -3.80 13.88 -4.87
C TYR A 36 -4.68 12.67 -4.56
N GLU A 37 -4.88 11.73 -5.49
CA GLU A 37 -5.78 10.58 -5.33
C GLU A 37 -5.57 9.81 -4.01
N TYR A 38 -4.33 9.47 -3.66
CA TYR A 38 -4.05 8.73 -2.42
C TYR A 38 -4.21 9.58 -1.16
N TRP A 39 -3.96 10.89 -1.27
CA TRP A 39 -4.21 11.82 -0.18
C TRP A 39 -5.72 11.97 0.08
N ASP A 40 -6.51 12.12 -0.97
CA ASP A 40 -7.96 12.24 -0.87
C ASP A 40 -8.63 10.96 -0.36
N ASP A 41 -8.15 9.77 -0.80
CA ASP A 41 -8.58 8.48 -0.24
C ASP A 41 -8.28 8.39 1.27
N LEU A 42 -7.09 8.85 1.71
CA LEU A 42 -6.73 8.86 3.12
C LEU A 42 -7.67 9.74 3.95
N LEU A 43 -8.01 10.93 3.45
CA LEU A 43 -8.92 11.85 4.12
C LEU A 43 -10.36 11.33 4.14
N ALA A 44 -10.81 10.68 3.07
CA ALA A 44 -12.15 10.11 2.98
C ALA A 44 -12.38 9.02 4.04
N LYS A 45 -11.34 8.26 4.41
CA LYS A 45 -11.38 7.22 5.44
C LYS A 45 -11.59 7.75 6.87
N ASP A 46 -11.40 9.05 7.10
CA ASP A 46 -11.66 9.75 8.37
C ASP A 46 -12.32 11.13 8.15
N ALA A 47 -13.36 11.14 7.30
CA ALA A 47 -14.02 12.37 6.88
C ALA A 47 -14.80 13.06 8.01
N LYS A 48 -14.89 14.39 7.91
CA LYS A 48 -15.70 15.21 8.80
C LYS A 48 -17.19 14.82 8.73
N PRO A 49 -17.85 14.53 9.87
CA PRO A 49 -19.30 14.35 9.89
C PRO A 49 -20.04 15.66 9.53
N TRP A 50 -21.10 15.56 8.72
CA TRP A 50 -21.83 16.73 8.19
C TRP A 50 -22.43 17.66 9.27
N PHE A 51 -22.72 17.12 10.46
CA PHE A 51 -23.29 17.86 11.60
C PHE A 51 -22.24 18.51 12.50
N VAL A 52 -20.95 18.34 12.20
CA VAL A 52 -19.84 18.89 12.98
C VAL A 52 -19.30 20.14 12.28
N SER A 53 -19.10 21.22 13.05
CA SER A 53 -18.49 22.45 12.53
C SER A 53 -17.04 22.20 12.11
N GLU A 54 -16.54 22.96 11.14
CA GLU A 54 -15.13 22.88 10.72
C GLU A 54 -14.17 23.12 11.89
N GLN A 55 -14.51 24.06 12.77
CA GLN A 55 -13.71 24.39 13.94
C GLN A 55 -13.64 23.23 14.93
N GLU A 56 -14.75 22.55 15.21
CA GLU A 56 -14.76 21.38 16.08
C GLU A 56 -14.00 20.21 15.44
N TYR A 57 -14.22 19.97 14.15
CA TYR A 57 -13.52 18.93 13.39
C TYR A 57 -12.01 19.08 13.51
N LYS A 58 -11.49 20.24 13.12
CA LYS A 58 -10.05 20.54 13.18
C LYS A 58 -9.51 20.51 14.60
N ALA A 59 -10.24 21.04 15.59
CA ALA A 59 -9.80 21.03 16.98
C ALA A 59 -9.60 19.60 17.53
N LYS A 60 -10.53 18.69 17.27
CA LYS A 60 -10.41 17.29 17.69
C LYS A 60 -9.41 16.52 16.82
N ASN A 61 -9.34 16.79 15.53
CA ASN A 61 -8.31 16.20 14.66
C ASN A 61 -6.91 16.54 15.17
N ARG A 62 -6.63 17.80 15.52
CA ARG A 62 -5.35 18.21 16.12
C ARG A 62 -5.04 17.51 17.44
N ALA A 63 -6.06 17.08 18.17
CA ALA A 63 -5.90 16.30 19.39
C ALA A 63 -5.75 14.78 19.13
N GLY A 64 -5.73 14.34 17.86
CA GLY A 64 -5.60 12.93 17.49
C GLY A 64 -6.90 12.13 17.55
N PHE A 65 -8.07 12.79 17.48
CA PHE A 65 -9.35 12.10 17.46
C PHE A 65 -9.57 11.41 16.11
N CYS A 66 -9.96 10.13 16.14
CA CYS A 66 -10.47 9.43 14.97
C CYS A 66 -11.97 9.66 14.87
N TRP A 67 -12.42 10.36 13.83
CA TRP A 67 -13.84 10.67 13.61
C TRP A 67 -14.64 9.46 13.14
N ARG A 68 -14.05 8.59 12.33
CA ARG A 68 -14.67 7.32 11.91
C ARG A 68 -15.09 6.47 13.10
N ASP A 69 -14.18 6.26 14.04
CA ASP A 69 -14.36 5.36 15.18
C ASP A 69 -14.83 6.10 16.45
N LYS A 70 -14.92 7.44 16.38
CA LYS A 70 -15.35 8.34 17.45
C LYS A 70 -14.56 8.18 18.76
N LYS A 71 -13.25 7.98 18.66
CA LYS A 71 -12.38 7.85 19.85
C LYS A 71 -10.96 8.37 19.63
N PHE A 72 -10.28 8.62 20.74
CA PHE A 72 -8.84 8.81 20.76
C PHE A 72 -8.17 7.44 20.87
N TYR A 73 -7.13 7.25 20.07
CA TYR A 73 -6.32 6.04 20.10
C TYR A 73 -4.97 6.31 20.75
N THR A 74 -4.46 5.32 21.47
CA THR A 74 -3.03 5.24 21.81
C THR A 74 -2.23 4.69 20.62
N PRO A 75 -0.92 4.98 20.51
CA PRO A 75 -0.07 4.40 19.48
C PRO A 75 -0.12 2.86 19.45
N ALA A 76 -0.19 2.21 20.62
CA ALA A 76 -0.29 0.76 20.72
C ALA A 76 -1.59 0.20 20.12
N GLU A 77 -2.73 0.89 20.31
CA GLU A 77 -3.99 0.49 19.69
C GLU A 77 -3.99 0.73 18.17
N LEU A 78 -3.24 1.73 17.69
CA LEU A 78 -3.12 2.02 16.25
C LEU A 78 -2.21 1.01 15.53
N LYS A 79 -1.23 0.39 16.20
CA LYS A 79 -0.24 -0.49 15.57
C LYS A 79 -0.87 -1.50 14.62
N ASN A 80 -1.83 -2.29 15.09
CA ASN A 80 -2.41 -3.36 14.28
C ASN A 80 -3.31 -2.82 13.15
N LYS A 81 -3.96 -1.66 13.34
CA LYS A 81 -4.71 -0.96 12.29
C LYS A 81 -3.77 -0.46 11.20
N ALA A 82 -2.65 0.12 11.60
CA ALA A 82 -1.61 0.62 10.70
C ALA A 82 -1.00 -0.52 9.87
N VAL A 83 -0.68 -1.66 10.50
CA VAL A 83 -0.19 -2.85 9.78
C VAL A 83 -1.23 -3.35 8.77
N ALA A 84 -2.51 -3.43 9.13
CA ALA A 84 -3.56 -3.86 8.20
C ALA A 84 -3.71 -2.88 7.03
N SER A 85 -3.65 -1.58 7.31
CA SER A 85 -3.68 -0.54 6.28
C SER A 85 -2.44 -0.56 5.38
N PHE A 86 -1.27 -0.86 5.93
CA PHE A 86 -0.05 -1.01 5.15
C PHE A 86 -0.12 -2.28 4.28
N GLY A 87 -0.65 -3.39 4.81
CA GLY A 87 -0.91 -4.58 4.01
C GLY A 87 -1.89 -4.33 2.85
N GLU A 88 -2.84 -3.40 3.00
CA GLU A 88 -3.71 -2.96 1.89
C GLU A 88 -2.92 -2.34 0.73
N LYS A 89 -1.86 -1.55 1.01
CA LYS A 89 -0.92 -1.04 -0.01
C LYS A 89 -0.32 -2.20 -0.79
N TRP A 90 0.28 -3.16 -0.09
CA TRP A 90 0.89 -4.34 -0.71
C TRP A 90 -0.12 -5.17 -1.52
N ILE A 91 -1.35 -5.33 -1.03
CA ILE A 91 -2.42 -6.04 -1.76
C ILE A 91 -2.72 -5.32 -3.08
N SER A 92 -2.88 -4.00 -3.05
CA SER A 92 -3.15 -3.19 -4.25
C SER A 92 -2.02 -3.26 -5.29
N GLU A 93 -0.77 -3.22 -4.84
CA GLU A 93 0.41 -3.43 -5.70
C GLU A 93 0.38 -4.82 -6.35
N MET A 94 0.06 -5.86 -5.56
CA MET A 94 -0.02 -7.24 -6.06
C MET A 94 -1.19 -7.47 -7.02
N GLU A 95 -2.31 -6.77 -6.84
CA GLU A 95 -3.41 -6.75 -7.81
C GLU A 95 -2.99 -6.12 -9.13
N THR A 96 -2.23 -5.03 -9.08
CA THR A 96 -1.68 -4.36 -10.27
C THR A 96 -0.80 -5.30 -11.08
N PHE A 97 0.12 -6.03 -10.43
CA PHE A 97 0.98 -7.01 -11.12
C PHE A 97 0.21 -8.21 -11.70
N ARG A 98 -0.92 -8.60 -11.09
CA ARG A 98 -1.78 -9.69 -11.60
C ARG A 98 -2.74 -9.22 -12.70
N SER A 99 -2.89 -7.92 -12.91
CA SER A 99 -3.82 -7.36 -13.89
C SER A 99 -3.46 -7.78 -15.32
N ARG A 100 -4.48 -7.77 -16.20
CA ARG A 100 -4.30 -8.18 -17.61
C ARG A 100 -3.45 -7.18 -18.40
N ASN A 101 -3.47 -5.92 -18.00
CA ASN A 101 -2.72 -4.81 -18.60
C ASN A 101 -2.06 -4.01 -17.46
N PRO A 102 -0.98 -4.52 -16.83
CA PRO A 102 -0.28 -3.72 -15.84
C PRO A 102 0.22 -2.43 -16.50
N PRO A 103 0.39 -1.32 -15.76
CA PRO A 103 0.76 -0.01 -16.33
C PRO A 103 2.06 0.08 -17.16
N ASN A 104 2.79 -1.00 -17.46
CA ASN A 104 4.09 -0.99 -18.15
C ASN A 104 4.16 -1.89 -19.41
N GLU A 105 3.24 -1.74 -20.38
CA GLU A 105 3.53 -2.12 -21.77
C GLU A 105 4.21 -0.98 -22.57
N ILE A 106 4.30 0.23 -22.01
CA ILE A 106 4.89 1.41 -22.67
C ILE A 106 6.37 1.53 -22.31
N ASN A 107 7.18 0.57 -22.78
CA ASN A 107 8.62 0.65 -23.08
C ASN A 107 9.20 -0.72 -23.47
N GLY A 108 8.39 -1.66 -23.96
CA GLY A 108 8.86 -2.92 -24.54
C GLY A 108 9.52 -3.91 -23.57
N GLY A 109 9.65 -3.57 -22.29
CA GLY A 109 10.09 -4.48 -21.23
C GLY A 109 8.88 -5.17 -20.62
N THR A 110 8.62 -6.43 -21.02
CA THR A 110 7.85 -7.30 -20.15
C THR A 110 8.61 -7.43 -18.85
N PHE A 111 8.12 -6.83 -17.77
CA PHE A 111 8.56 -7.23 -16.44
C PHE A 111 8.21 -8.71 -16.31
N ASP A 112 9.23 -9.56 -16.34
CA ASP A 112 9.13 -11.00 -16.18
C ASP A 112 8.27 -11.37 -14.96
N SER A 113 8.23 -10.50 -13.94
CA SER A 113 7.40 -10.59 -12.76
C SER A 113 5.89 -10.66 -13.08
N VAL A 114 5.33 -9.83 -13.97
CA VAL A 114 3.88 -9.81 -14.31
C VAL A 114 3.43 -11.15 -14.90
N ARG A 115 4.19 -11.68 -15.87
CA ARG A 115 3.84 -12.95 -16.51
C ARG A 115 3.90 -14.08 -15.48
N GLN A 116 4.91 -14.09 -14.63
CA GLN A 116 5.04 -15.09 -13.57
C GLN A 116 3.93 -14.98 -12.50
N CYS A 117 3.48 -13.77 -12.18
CA CYS A 117 2.35 -13.54 -11.26
C CYS A 117 1.09 -14.28 -11.70
N ARG A 118 0.84 -14.41 -13.01
CA ARG A 118 -0.36 -15.06 -13.56
C ARG A 118 -0.38 -16.56 -13.34
N TYR A 119 0.80 -17.19 -13.29
CA TYR A 119 0.93 -18.65 -13.24
C TYR A 119 1.39 -19.17 -11.88
N SER A 120 1.80 -18.29 -10.96
CA SER A 120 2.18 -18.70 -9.61
C SER A 120 0.99 -18.80 -8.66
N GLN A 121 0.96 -19.86 -7.87
CA GLN A 121 0.02 -20.03 -6.76
C GLN A 121 0.42 -19.19 -5.53
N PHE A 122 1.71 -18.93 -5.34
CA PHE A 122 2.25 -18.24 -4.16
C PHE A 122 2.75 -16.81 -4.43
N GLY A 123 3.09 -16.54 -5.68
CA GLY A 123 3.60 -15.25 -6.13
C GLY A 123 2.54 -14.16 -6.19
N CYS A 124 3.00 -12.93 -6.16
CA CYS A 124 2.25 -11.70 -6.34
C CYS A 124 1.00 -11.65 -5.46
N ARG A 125 1.22 -11.91 -4.17
CA ARG A 125 0.22 -12.04 -3.13
C ARG A 125 0.78 -11.55 -1.81
N VAL A 126 -0.13 -11.17 -0.92
CA VAL A 126 0.18 -10.91 0.48
C VAL A 126 -0.22 -12.12 1.30
N TRP A 127 0.69 -12.57 2.14
CA TRP A 127 0.54 -13.75 2.98
C TRP A 127 0.66 -13.38 4.45
N PHE A 128 -0.26 -13.91 5.25
CA PHE A 128 -0.31 -13.76 6.68
C PHE A 128 0.19 -15.05 7.34
N PHE A 129 1.21 -14.94 8.17
CA PHE A 129 1.80 -16.04 8.93
C PHE A 129 1.48 -15.86 10.42
N PRO A 130 0.72 -16.77 11.05
CA PRO A 130 0.52 -16.69 12.50
C PRO A 130 1.82 -17.03 13.25
N GLY A 131 2.06 -16.37 14.39
CA GLY A 131 3.18 -16.66 15.28
C GLY A 131 4.09 -15.46 15.56
N LYS A 132 4.88 -15.55 16.64
CA LYS A 132 5.74 -14.46 17.15
C LYS A 132 7.15 -14.46 16.57
N ARG A 133 7.33 -14.93 15.34
CA ARG A 133 8.67 -14.87 14.76
C ARG A 133 9.11 -13.42 14.62
N THR A 134 10.29 -13.14 15.11
CA THR A 134 10.96 -11.84 15.00
C THR A 134 11.64 -11.71 13.64
N ASN A 135 12.02 -10.49 13.28
CA ASN A 135 12.82 -10.24 12.08
C ASN A 135 14.09 -11.11 12.07
N GLN A 136 14.79 -11.21 13.21
CA GLN A 136 15.99 -12.03 13.33
C GLN A 136 15.72 -13.53 13.09
N GLU A 137 14.65 -14.08 13.68
CA GLU A 137 14.28 -15.49 13.47
C GLU A 137 13.93 -15.79 12.00
N TRP A 138 13.26 -14.85 11.33
CA TRP A 138 12.99 -14.99 9.90
C TRP A 138 14.25 -14.89 9.04
N LEU A 139 15.16 -13.96 9.34
CA LEU A 139 16.45 -13.87 8.65
C LEU A 139 17.25 -15.15 8.79
N ASP A 140 17.33 -15.70 10.00
CA ASP A 140 18.05 -16.95 10.25
C ASP A 140 17.38 -18.12 9.54
N ARG A 141 16.05 -18.17 9.53
CA ARG A 141 15.29 -19.13 8.72
C ARG A 141 15.63 -19.00 7.24
N PHE A 142 15.64 -17.79 6.67
CA PHE A 142 16.01 -17.60 5.28
C PHE A 142 17.46 -18.03 5.02
N LYS A 143 18.40 -17.77 5.93
CA LYS A 143 19.81 -18.19 5.79
C LYS A 143 19.94 -19.71 5.77
N GLU A 144 19.18 -20.42 6.59
CA GLU A 144 19.11 -21.88 6.53
C GLU A 144 18.54 -22.35 5.19
N LEU A 145 17.44 -21.73 4.77
CA LEU A 145 16.78 -22.06 3.52
C LEU A 145 17.72 -21.85 2.31
N LYS A 146 18.54 -20.80 2.32
CA LYS A 146 19.56 -20.53 1.30
C LYS A 146 20.56 -21.66 1.11
N LYS A 147 20.92 -22.39 2.18
CA LYS A 147 21.92 -23.47 2.13
C LYS A 147 21.42 -24.70 1.38
N ILE A 148 20.11 -24.87 1.28
CA ILE A 148 19.47 -26.06 0.73
C ILE A 148 18.66 -25.78 -0.55
N ALA A 149 18.37 -24.50 -0.83
CA ALA A 149 17.79 -24.08 -2.10
C ALA A 149 18.79 -24.29 -3.25
N SER A 150 18.33 -24.88 -4.35
CA SER A 150 19.05 -24.98 -5.61
C SER A 150 18.22 -24.37 -6.73
N PRO A 151 18.85 -24.01 -7.87
CA PRO A 151 18.07 -23.44 -8.96
C PRO A 151 16.99 -24.34 -9.53
N ASP A 152 17.21 -25.65 -9.44
CA ASP A 152 16.29 -26.65 -9.98
C ASP A 152 15.10 -26.93 -9.04
N ASN A 153 15.13 -26.43 -7.79
CA ASN A 153 14.09 -26.69 -6.78
C ASN A 153 13.47 -25.43 -6.16
N PHE A 154 13.90 -24.22 -6.55
CA PHE A 154 13.57 -23.00 -5.82
C PHE A 154 12.05 -22.79 -5.58
N TYR A 155 11.22 -23.01 -6.61
CA TYR A 155 9.76 -22.84 -6.48
C TYR A 155 9.10 -23.89 -5.59
N THR A 156 9.43 -25.18 -5.78
CA THR A 156 8.89 -26.28 -4.95
C THR A 156 9.43 -26.22 -3.52
N PHE A 157 10.59 -25.63 -3.36
CA PHE A 157 11.22 -25.37 -2.08
C PHE A 157 10.45 -24.32 -1.27
N GLU A 158 10.08 -23.19 -1.87
CA GLU A 158 9.28 -22.17 -1.17
C GLU A 158 7.91 -22.69 -0.76
N GLU A 159 7.23 -23.39 -1.67
CA GLU A 159 5.96 -24.06 -1.38
C GLU A 159 6.10 -25.02 -0.17
N LYS A 160 7.15 -25.86 -0.15
CA LYS A 160 7.32 -26.87 0.88
C LYS A 160 7.78 -26.33 2.24
N TYR A 161 8.55 -25.23 2.26
CA TYR A 161 9.24 -24.80 3.49
C TYR A 161 8.79 -23.45 4.02
N LEU A 162 8.19 -22.61 3.17
CA LEU A 162 7.66 -21.30 3.51
C LEU A 162 6.13 -21.35 3.56
N PHE A 163 5.46 -21.74 2.48
CA PHE A 163 4.00 -21.72 2.34
C PHE A 163 3.35 -23.07 2.67
N SER A 164 3.76 -23.67 3.79
CA SER A 164 3.18 -24.92 4.31
C SER A 164 2.97 -24.87 5.83
N GLN A 165 2.97 -23.67 6.40
CA GLN A 165 3.04 -23.40 7.83
C GLN A 165 1.73 -22.81 8.40
N GLY A 166 0.61 -23.06 7.73
CA GLY A 166 -0.72 -22.58 8.16
C GLY A 166 -0.95 -21.10 7.86
N GLU A 167 -0.16 -20.54 6.94
CA GLU A 167 -0.34 -19.21 6.40
C GLU A 167 -1.67 -19.05 5.65
N LYS A 168 -2.12 -17.80 5.54
CA LYS A 168 -3.33 -17.42 4.82
C LYS A 168 -3.00 -16.34 3.81
N GLN A 169 -3.46 -16.51 2.58
CA GLN A 169 -3.44 -15.41 1.62
C GLN A 169 -4.42 -14.34 2.08
N ALA A 170 -4.00 -13.07 2.06
CA ALA A 170 -4.89 -11.94 2.25
C ALA A 170 -5.15 -11.25 0.89
N GLY A 171 -6.42 -11.09 0.55
CA GLY A 171 -6.91 -10.38 -0.63
C GLY A 171 -7.58 -9.05 -0.32
N SER A 172 -7.77 -8.70 0.96
CA SER A 172 -8.30 -7.38 1.35
C SER A 172 -7.82 -6.93 2.72
N LYS A 173 -7.93 -5.63 2.99
CA LYS A 173 -7.70 -5.06 4.32
C LYS A 173 -8.58 -5.72 5.39
N LYS A 174 -9.85 -5.97 5.09
CA LYS A 174 -10.79 -6.60 6.01
C LYS A 174 -10.33 -8.00 6.44
N GLU A 175 -9.84 -8.80 5.49
CA GLU A 175 -9.27 -10.11 5.82
C GLU A 175 -8.04 -10.01 6.71
N LEU A 176 -7.15 -9.02 6.46
CA LEU A 176 -6.01 -8.76 7.34
C LEU A 176 -6.45 -8.40 8.75
N GLU A 177 -7.42 -7.49 8.90
CA GLU A 177 -7.98 -7.11 10.20
C GLU A 177 -8.53 -8.34 10.94
N GLU A 178 -9.30 -9.19 10.25
CA GLU A 178 -9.83 -10.43 10.84
C GLU A 178 -8.72 -11.43 11.23
N TYR A 179 -7.66 -11.55 10.44
CA TYR A 179 -6.55 -12.45 10.73
C TYR A 179 -5.74 -11.95 11.92
N ILE A 180 -5.44 -10.65 11.96
CA ILE A 180 -4.75 -10.00 13.06
C ILE A 180 -5.56 -10.11 14.36
N GLU A 181 -6.88 -9.89 14.31
CA GLU A 181 -7.76 -10.05 15.47
C GLU A 181 -7.76 -11.49 15.99
N LYS A 182 -7.88 -12.48 15.09
CA LYS A 182 -7.86 -13.91 15.45
C LYS A 182 -6.52 -14.39 15.99
N SER A 183 -5.41 -13.91 15.43
CA SER A 183 -4.06 -14.24 15.91
C SER A 183 -3.70 -13.51 17.20
N GLY A 184 -4.35 -12.37 17.48
CA GLY A 184 -4.34 -11.71 18.79
C GLY A 184 -2.96 -11.58 19.42
N LYS A 185 -2.77 -12.28 20.56
CA LYS A 185 -1.55 -12.28 21.37
C LYS A 185 -0.43 -13.16 20.84
N ASP A 186 -0.70 -14.03 19.87
CA ASP A 186 0.26 -15.02 19.38
C ASP A 186 1.20 -14.47 18.31
N GLY A 187 1.09 -13.17 18.01
CA GLY A 187 1.90 -12.49 17.01
C GLY A 187 1.57 -12.95 15.60
N PHE A 188 2.14 -12.25 14.63
CA PHE A 188 2.04 -12.62 13.23
C PHE A 188 3.21 -12.04 12.43
N SER A 189 3.32 -12.46 11.18
CA SER A 189 4.15 -11.81 10.18
C SER A 189 3.35 -11.62 8.90
N LEU A 190 3.61 -10.52 8.21
CA LEU A 190 3.03 -10.23 6.90
C LEU A 190 4.13 -10.35 5.85
N VAL A 191 3.83 -10.97 4.72
CA VAL A 191 4.77 -11.15 3.61
C VAL A 191 4.14 -10.67 2.32
N GLN A 192 4.74 -9.69 1.67
CA GLN A 192 4.51 -9.41 0.26
C GLN A 192 5.48 -10.26 -0.56
N ASN A 193 4.96 -11.15 -1.39
CA ASN A 193 5.76 -12.02 -2.24
C ASN A 193 5.61 -11.61 -3.70
N THR A 194 6.61 -10.99 -4.31
CA THR A 194 6.64 -10.64 -5.74
C THR A 194 7.25 -11.75 -6.61
N LEU A 195 7.50 -12.94 -6.04
CA LEU A 195 8.32 -14.05 -6.55
C LEU A 195 9.82 -13.80 -6.46
N GLU A 196 10.27 -12.70 -7.06
CA GLU A 196 11.68 -12.32 -7.08
C GLU A 196 12.12 -11.71 -5.76
N THR A 197 11.23 -10.97 -5.10
CA THR A 197 11.49 -10.36 -3.79
C THR A 197 10.38 -10.73 -2.82
N LYS A 198 10.76 -10.89 -1.55
CA LYS A 198 9.84 -11.05 -0.43
C LYS A 198 10.14 -9.96 0.57
N HIS A 199 9.20 -9.04 0.74
CA HIS A 199 9.20 -8.07 1.82
C HIS A 199 8.42 -8.65 2.98
N MET A 200 8.94 -8.49 4.20
CA MET A 200 8.34 -9.09 5.37
C MET A 200 8.33 -8.13 6.55
N LEU A 201 7.15 -8.06 7.15
CA LEU A 201 6.89 -7.45 8.45
C LEU A 201 6.75 -8.55 9.48
N ALA A 202 7.81 -8.84 10.26
CA ALA A 202 7.73 -9.82 11.33
C ALA A 202 6.97 -9.28 12.58
N SER A 203 6.84 -10.08 13.62
CA SER A 203 6.02 -9.72 14.79
C SER A 203 6.52 -8.49 15.57
N ASP A 204 7.82 -8.20 15.47
CA ASP A 204 8.54 -7.09 16.08
C ASP A 204 8.86 -5.95 15.10
N CYS A 205 8.40 -6.02 13.84
CA CYS A 205 8.73 -5.03 12.79
C CYS A 205 8.30 -3.60 13.11
N CYS A 206 7.18 -3.47 13.82
CA CYS A 206 6.32 -2.31 13.60
C CYS A 206 5.88 -1.62 14.89
N SER A 207 5.83 -0.30 14.81
CA SER A 207 5.40 0.61 15.86
C SER A 207 4.64 1.80 15.27
N VAL A 208 3.92 2.53 16.12
CA VAL A 208 3.33 3.81 15.76
C VAL A 208 4.02 4.89 16.58
N LEU A 209 4.51 5.91 15.88
CA LEU A 209 5.24 7.02 16.47
C LEU A 209 4.33 8.24 16.56
N PRO A 210 4.23 8.91 17.72
CA PRO A 210 3.73 10.27 17.79
C PRO A 210 4.56 11.20 16.90
N LYS A 211 3.94 12.27 16.39
CA LYS A 211 4.57 13.24 15.48
C LYS A 211 5.96 13.70 15.91
N ASN A 212 6.15 14.05 17.18
CA ASN A 212 7.44 14.56 17.65
C ASN A 212 8.55 13.52 17.57
N GLU A 213 8.26 12.25 17.88
CA GLU A 213 9.22 11.15 17.78
C GLU A 213 9.53 10.83 16.31
N ALA A 214 8.50 10.83 15.45
CA ALA A 214 8.68 10.65 14.02
C ALA A 214 9.55 11.75 13.40
N VAL A 215 9.28 13.03 13.72
CA VAL A 215 10.08 14.17 13.24
C VAL A 215 11.53 14.07 13.72
N GLN A 216 11.76 13.70 14.98
CA GLN A 216 13.13 13.52 15.49
C GLN A 216 13.89 12.44 14.71
N LYS A 217 13.27 11.28 14.45
CA LYS A 217 13.86 10.22 13.61
C LYS A 217 14.10 10.70 12.18
N LEU A 218 13.16 11.44 11.60
CA LEU A 218 13.28 12.02 10.25
C LEU A 218 14.40 13.07 10.14
N GLU A 219 14.66 13.82 11.21
CA GLU A 219 15.72 14.83 11.27
C GLU A 219 17.11 14.24 11.57
N SER A 220 17.21 13.12 12.31
CA SER A 220 18.47 12.44 12.64
C SER A 220 19.05 11.61 11.48
N LYS A 221 18.89 12.11 10.24
CA LYS A 221 19.17 11.45 8.97
C LYS A 221 20.48 10.67 8.92
N ASP A 222 20.40 9.36 9.16
CA ASP A 222 21.44 8.42 8.72
C ASP A 222 20.86 7.25 7.91
N ASN A 223 19.62 6.80 8.15
CA ASN A 223 19.08 5.57 7.51
C ASN A 223 17.57 5.62 7.19
N ILE A 224 17.04 6.68 6.58
CA ILE A 224 15.64 6.68 6.12
C ILE A 224 15.59 6.39 4.63
N GLY A 225 14.89 5.32 4.29
CA GLY A 225 14.62 4.92 2.93
C GLY A 225 13.57 5.88 2.39
N LEU A 226 13.94 6.63 1.35
CA LEU A 226 12.93 7.08 0.41
C LEU A 226 12.53 5.82 -0.36
N ASP A 227 11.24 5.58 -0.53
CA ASP A 227 10.73 4.49 -1.35
C ASP A 227 11.19 4.75 -2.81
N GLU A 228 12.41 4.30 -3.15
CA GLU A 228 13.05 4.52 -4.45
C GLU A 228 12.32 3.75 -5.57
N ASP A 229 11.48 2.77 -5.22
CA ASP A 229 10.66 2.01 -6.18
C ASP A 229 9.58 2.89 -6.86
N LEU A 230 9.29 4.07 -6.31
CA LEU A 230 8.46 5.12 -6.94
C LEU A 230 8.99 5.59 -8.30
N HIS A 231 10.29 5.44 -8.59
CA HIS A 231 10.81 5.80 -9.91
C HIS A 231 10.44 4.80 -11.01
N LEU A 232 10.07 3.57 -10.65
CA LEU A 232 9.80 2.47 -11.59
C LEU A 232 8.30 2.21 -11.80
N LEU A 233 7.45 2.66 -10.86
CA LEU A 233 6.00 2.53 -10.91
C LEU A 233 5.36 3.92 -11.05
N HIS A 234 4.54 4.13 -12.08
CA HIS A 234 3.91 5.40 -12.52
C HIS A 234 3.08 6.20 -11.49
N PHE A 235 3.15 5.89 -10.19
CA PHE A 235 2.33 6.45 -9.10
C PHE A 235 2.89 7.76 -8.51
N TYR A 236 4.00 8.28 -9.04
CA TYR A 236 4.70 9.44 -8.50
C TYR A 236 3.82 10.70 -8.40
N HIS A 237 2.90 10.91 -9.35
CA HIS A 237 2.05 12.09 -9.30
C HIS A 237 0.93 11.93 -8.27
N GLN A 238 0.18 10.82 -8.30
CA GLN A 238 -0.99 10.54 -7.44
C GLN A 238 -0.70 10.45 -5.92
N SER A 239 0.59 10.38 -5.56
CA SER A 239 1.10 10.22 -4.18
C SER A 239 1.45 11.53 -3.48
N SER A 240 1.19 12.66 -4.14
CA SER A 240 1.53 13.97 -3.59
C SER A 240 0.60 14.34 -2.43
N ILE A 241 1.15 15.03 -1.43
CA ILE A 241 0.35 15.77 -0.44
C ILE A 241 0.25 17.22 -0.96
N PRO A 242 -0.94 17.84 -1.01
CA PRO A 242 -1.08 19.22 -1.48
C PRO A 242 -0.14 20.19 -0.76
N GLU A 243 0.57 21.06 -1.50
CA GLU A 243 1.53 21.99 -0.88
C GLU A 243 0.87 23.15 -0.14
N ASN A 244 -0.40 23.43 -0.45
CA ASN A 244 -1.16 24.58 0.07
C ASN A 244 -1.98 24.27 1.34
N ILE A 245 -1.83 23.09 1.93
CA ILE A 245 -2.51 22.72 3.18
C ILE A 245 -1.56 22.86 4.37
N ASP A 246 -2.09 23.36 5.48
CA ASP A 246 -1.41 23.29 6.76
C ASP A 246 -1.82 21.99 7.47
N LEU A 247 -0.93 20.99 7.41
CA LEU A 247 -1.13 19.70 8.09
C LEU A 247 -1.33 19.86 9.61
N GLN A 248 -0.74 20.88 10.23
CA GLN A 248 -0.92 21.17 11.64
C GLN A 248 -2.32 21.68 11.92
N ASP A 249 -2.83 22.61 11.11
CA ASP A 249 -4.20 23.10 11.26
C ASP A 249 -5.22 21.99 10.96
N TYR A 250 -4.99 21.20 9.91
CA TYR A 250 -5.87 20.11 9.51
C TYR A 250 -5.90 18.95 10.52
N GLY A 251 -4.84 18.82 11.32
CA GLY A 251 -4.73 17.83 12.39
C GLY A 251 -4.64 16.39 11.89
N VAL A 252 -3.96 16.19 10.77
CA VAL A 252 -3.61 14.88 10.19
C VAL A 252 -2.09 14.75 10.25
N GLY A 253 -1.56 13.54 10.45
CA GLY A 253 -0.13 13.34 10.70
C GLY A 253 0.26 13.59 12.17
N ASN A 254 -0.65 13.33 13.10
CA ASN A 254 -0.32 13.24 14.54
C ASN A 254 0.43 11.97 14.88
N PHE A 255 0.28 10.94 14.04
CA PHE A 255 0.89 9.63 14.17
C PHE A 255 1.53 9.21 12.85
N TYR A 256 2.56 8.37 12.95
CA TYR A 256 3.29 7.81 11.82
C TYR A 256 3.46 6.32 12.05
N PHE A 257 3.30 5.53 10.99
CA PHE A 257 3.59 4.11 11.02
C PHE A 257 5.08 3.90 10.77
N HIS A 258 5.77 3.28 11.72
CA HIS A 258 7.20 2.97 11.62
C HIS A 258 7.35 1.47 11.40
N ALA A 259 7.90 1.11 10.25
CA ALA A 259 8.14 -0.26 9.83
C ALA A 259 9.64 -0.50 9.68
N HIS A 260 10.07 -1.62 10.24
CA HIS A 260 11.39 -2.18 10.03
C HIS A 260 11.24 -3.51 9.30
N GLU A 261 11.42 -3.47 7.99
CA GLU A 261 11.24 -4.62 7.11
C GLU A 261 12.50 -5.48 7.03
N ILE A 262 12.32 -6.75 6.72
CA ILE A 262 13.40 -7.58 6.18
C ILE A 262 13.01 -8.01 4.77
N ASN A 263 14.01 -8.26 3.95
CA ASN A 263 13.76 -8.80 2.62
C ASN A 263 14.63 -10.02 2.29
N SER A 264 14.10 -10.83 1.41
CA SER A 264 14.86 -11.86 0.71
C SER A 264 14.60 -11.71 -0.78
N PHE A 265 15.65 -11.86 -1.59
CA PHE A 265 15.53 -11.74 -3.03
C PHE A 265 16.27 -12.86 -3.77
N VAL A 266 15.67 -13.21 -4.89
CA VAL A 266 16.07 -14.27 -5.81
C VAL A 266 16.69 -13.57 -7.02
N ARG A 267 17.89 -13.99 -7.44
CA ARG A 267 18.41 -13.54 -8.74
C ARG A 267 18.20 -14.63 -9.77
N ARG A 268 17.70 -14.20 -10.93
CA ARG A 268 17.73 -14.97 -12.16
C ARG A 268 19.06 -14.72 -12.87
N THR A 269 19.76 -15.79 -13.24
CA THR A 269 20.93 -15.69 -14.14
C THR A 269 20.49 -15.69 -15.61
N LEU A 270 21.37 -15.23 -16.51
CA LEU A 270 21.20 -15.29 -17.98
C LEU A 270 20.97 -16.71 -18.54
N ALA A 271 21.08 -17.75 -17.72
CA ALA A 271 20.82 -19.14 -18.08
C ALA A 271 19.48 -19.67 -17.53
N ASP A 272 18.53 -18.78 -17.20
CA ASP A 272 17.18 -19.08 -16.68
C ASP A 272 17.17 -19.93 -15.40
N LYS A 273 18.22 -19.81 -14.59
CA LYS A 273 18.33 -20.47 -13.28
C LYS A 273 18.12 -19.44 -12.17
N ASP A 274 17.01 -19.58 -11.45
CA ASP A 274 16.63 -18.77 -10.30
C ASP A 274 17.33 -19.27 -9.04
N TYR A 275 17.99 -18.41 -8.26
CA TYR A 275 18.56 -18.84 -6.97
C TYR A 275 18.42 -17.73 -5.92
N LEU A 276 18.31 -18.12 -4.65
CA LEU A 276 18.24 -17.15 -3.55
C LEU A 276 19.56 -16.37 -3.47
N ALA A 277 19.53 -15.11 -3.87
CA ALA A 277 20.73 -14.32 -4.09
C ALA A 277 21.15 -13.58 -2.83
N GLY A 278 20.20 -13.01 -2.10
CA GLY A 278 20.46 -12.23 -0.89
C GLY A 278 19.32 -12.31 0.12
N ILE A 279 19.71 -12.13 1.38
CA ILE A 279 18.81 -12.05 2.54
C ILE A 279 19.42 -10.95 3.37
N ASN A 280 18.73 -9.82 3.46
CA ASN A 280 19.23 -8.65 4.13
C ASN A 280 18.15 -8.13 5.08
N GLU A 281 18.59 -7.55 6.19
CA GLU A 281 17.78 -6.53 6.85
C GLU A 281 17.63 -5.38 5.87
N TRP A 282 16.42 -4.81 5.78
CA TRP A 282 16.28 -3.57 5.05
C TRP A 282 17.13 -2.53 5.80
N PRO A 283 18.11 -1.90 5.15
CA PRO A 283 19.08 -1.07 5.86
C PRO A 283 18.48 0.26 6.36
N TYR A 284 17.18 0.47 6.15
CA TYR A 284 16.50 1.71 6.37
C TYR A 284 15.28 1.56 7.29
N ASP A 285 15.11 2.51 8.20
CA ASP A 285 13.85 2.73 8.90
C ASP A 285 12.85 3.34 7.91
N GLU A 286 11.66 2.77 7.83
CA GLU A 286 10.58 3.29 6.99
C GLU A 286 9.51 3.94 7.86
N ILE A 287 9.22 5.21 7.58
CA ILE A 287 8.26 6.00 8.35
C ILE A 287 7.19 6.47 7.38
N TYR A 288 5.95 6.04 7.61
CA TYR A 288 4.78 6.31 6.76
C TYR A 288 3.78 7.23 7.45
N PHE A 289 3.17 8.12 6.66
CA PHE A 289 2.22 9.11 7.13
C PHE A 289 0.87 8.44 7.38
N MET A 290 0.15 8.87 8.41
CA MET A 290 -1.07 8.19 8.84
C MET A 290 -2.14 9.20 9.28
N ASN A 291 -3.41 8.84 9.08
CA ASN A 291 -4.52 9.55 9.72
C ASN A 291 -4.68 9.13 11.20
N ASN A 292 -5.61 9.77 11.92
CA ASN A 292 -5.84 9.52 13.35
C ASN A 292 -6.49 8.15 13.64
N CYS A 293 -6.93 7.45 12.61
CA CYS A 293 -7.66 6.18 12.71
C CYS A 293 -6.80 4.95 12.37
N GLY A 294 -5.53 5.14 12.03
CA GLY A 294 -4.61 4.05 11.71
C GLY A 294 -4.53 3.72 10.22
N ASP A 295 -5.06 4.57 9.32
CA ASP A 295 -4.90 4.37 7.88
C ASP A 295 -3.60 5.01 7.41
N VAL A 296 -2.75 4.20 6.80
CA VAL A 296 -1.45 4.60 6.26
C VAL A 296 -1.64 5.16 4.85
N LEU A 297 -1.01 6.30 4.57
CA LEU A 297 -0.94 6.86 3.22
C LEU A 297 -0.25 5.84 2.31
N ARG A 298 -0.96 5.33 1.30
CA ARG A 298 -0.48 4.21 0.48
C ARG A 298 0.86 4.51 -0.19
N HIS A 299 1.07 5.71 -0.67
CA HIS A 299 2.33 6.12 -1.29
C HIS A 299 2.68 7.51 -0.77
N PRO A 300 3.45 7.64 0.32
CA PRO A 300 3.84 8.95 0.82
C PRO A 300 5.08 9.45 0.07
N HIS A 301 5.00 10.64 -0.51
CA HIS A 301 6.19 11.33 -1.02
C HIS A 301 6.82 12.22 0.07
N TYR A 302 7.97 11.81 0.60
CA TYR A 302 8.74 12.61 1.56
C TYR A 302 9.79 13.47 0.87
N VAL A 303 9.53 14.77 0.74
CA VAL A 303 10.58 15.72 0.36
C VAL A 303 11.41 16.04 1.59
N LEU A 304 12.51 15.33 1.78
CA LEU A 304 13.52 15.64 2.80
C LEU A 304 14.23 16.96 2.45
N ARG A 305 13.67 18.11 2.81
CA ARG A 305 14.40 19.39 2.75
C ARG A 305 15.61 19.31 3.67
N ARG A 306 16.82 19.32 3.11
CA ARG A 306 18.03 19.57 3.90
C ARG A 306 17.94 21.01 4.41
N LYS A 307 18.00 21.20 5.73
CA LYS A 307 18.23 22.53 6.30
C LYS A 307 19.64 22.94 5.86
N ASN A 308 19.72 23.90 4.95
CA ASN A 308 20.97 24.61 4.63
C ASN A 308 21.32 25.56 5.78
#